data_AF-A0A970K2L2-F1
#
_entry.id   AF-A0A970K2L2-F1
#
_cell.length_a   1.000
_cell.length_b   1.000
_cell.length_c   1.000
_cell.angle_alpha   90.00
_cell.angle_beta   90.00
_cell.angle_gamma   90.00
#
_symmetry.space_group_name_H-M   'P 1'
#
loop_
_entity.id
_entity.type
_entity.pdbx_description
1 polymer ?
#
loop_
_entity_poly.entity_id
_entity_poly.type
_entity_poly.pdbx_seq_one_letter_code
_entity_poly.pdbx_strand_id
1 'polypeptide(L)'
;FNDLVPPELFFADHPEYYSEIDGVRTSDHAQLCLTNHEVFEIALGTLRCWIRENPNCNIFSISQNDGYGYCTCDHCRAIDEAEGSPSATIISFANKLATAIENEYPHILLHTFAYVYSTVPPKTIRPHRNVIVRICSFRCDYAKAFAETAFGDPTGGTAEFVNALKVWSKVSDRLYVWDYCTNFLHYLLPFPNLDSLQQNIRLYRDNKVKGVFMEGNFSQGCGGGMAELQAYIQARLMWHPDIDLWAEIDDFLTGVFGNGAPYIKRYLELLQNAVHEHRLGIYDNPDAPYFTDTLVEEADQLFCAADHAAENERVRERIQKEYLSVEYLQLTRLPVDAHNRKQRMDAFAARVRSFEISELSERRYLEESLANIRLSQYARDIRKDSYCMYYRM
;
A
#
# COMPACT_ATOMS: atom_id res chain seq x y z
N PHE A 1 4.39 16.22 5.01
CA PHE A 1 4.68 17.66 5.15
C PHE A 1 4.33 18.17 6.54
N ASN A 2 3.23 17.72 7.14
CA ASN A 2 2.84 18.17 8.49
C ASN A 2 3.93 17.90 9.54
N ASP A 3 4.66 16.78 9.49
CA ASP A 3 5.76 16.58 10.44
C ASP A 3 6.95 17.54 10.21
N LEU A 4 7.12 18.03 8.98
CA LEU A 4 8.22 18.92 8.59
C LEU A 4 7.95 20.36 9.04
N VAL A 5 6.70 20.82 8.88
CA VAL A 5 6.19 22.13 9.31
C VAL A 5 4.78 21.92 9.89
N PRO A 6 4.66 21.69 11.22
CA PRO A 6 3.39 21.28 11.82
C PRO A 6 2.31 22.37 11.89
N PRO A 7 1.11 22.15 11.32
CA PRO A 7 0.01 23.13 11.32
C PRO A 7 -0.43 23.54 12.72
N GLU A 8 -0.39 22.62 13.69
CA GLU A 8 -0.71 22.89 15.08
C GLU A 8 0.24 23.89 15.76
N LEU A 9 1.46 24.06 15.23
CA LEU A 9 2.45 25.01 15.74
C LEU A 9 2.41 26.35 15.01
N PHE A 10 2.11 26.36 13.71
CA PHE A 10 2.32 27.56 12.88
C PHE A 10 1.04 28.12 12.24
N PHE A 11 -0.01 27.34 11.98
CA PHE A 11 -1.12 27.81 11.13
C PHE A 11 -1.89 29.00 11.71
N ALA A 12 -2.04 29.07 13.04
CA ALA A 12 -2.80 30.13 13.71
C ALA A 12 -2.17 31.53 13.48
N ASP A 13 -0.84 31.61 13.50
CA ASP A 13 -0.11 32.86 13.34
C ASP A 13 0.39 33.07 11.90
N HIS A 14 0.60 31.97 11.16
CA HIS A 14 1.18 31.93 9.81
C HIS A 14 0.37 31.07 8.83
N PRO A 15 -0.89 31.44 8.52
CA PRO A 15 -1.72 30.70 7.57
C PRO A 15 -1.11 30.66 6.15
N GLU A 16 -0.26 31.63 5.79
CA GLU A 16 0.45 31.72 4.51
C GLU A 16 1.47 30.59 4.28
N TYR A 17 1.86 29.86 5.33
CA TYR A 17 2.75 28.69 5.23
C TYR A 17 2.08 27.47 4.59
N TYR A 18 0.75 27.48 4.53
CA TYR A 18 -0.06 26.36 4.09
C TYR A 18 -0.80 26.68 2.78
N SER A 19 -1.43 25.65 2.21
CA SER A 19 -2.10 25.76 0.93
C SER A 19 -3.13 26.89 0.89
N GLU A 20 -3.08 27.64 -0.21
CA GLU A 20 -4.22 28.43 -0.67
C GLU A 20 -5.07 27.56 -1.60
N ILE A 21 -6.34 27.37 -1.27
CA ILE A 21 -7.30 26.60 -2.08
C ILE A 21 -8.52 27.51 -2.23
N ASP A 22 -8.92 27.78 -3.48
CA ASP A 22 -10.03 28.68 -3.81
C ASP A 22 -9.91 30.07 -3.13
N GLY A 23 -8.68 30.57 -3.02
CA GLY A 23 -8.36 31.86 -2.39
C GLY A 23 -8.35 31.85 -0.86
N VAL A 24 -8.53 30.70 -0.21
CA VAL A 24 -8.54 30.54 1.25
C VAL A 24 -7.34 29.76 1.72
N ARG A 25 -6.63 30.27 2.74
CA ARG A 25 -5.56 29.54 3.42
C ARG A 25 -6.16 28.53 4.39
N THR A 26 -5.73 27.28 4.30
CA THR A 26 -6.23 26.19 5.14
C THR A 26 -5.09 25.27 5.55
N SER A 27 -5.21 24.68 6.73
CA SER A 27 -4.41 23.54 7.20
C SER A 27 -5.17 22.21 7.12
N ASP A 28 -6.48 22.27 6.87
CA ASP A 28 -7.33 21.09 6.73
C ASP A 28 -7.17 20.47 5.34
N HIS A 29 -6.80 19.19 5.29
CA HIS A 29 -6.45 18.45 4.08
C HIS A 29 -5.49 19.21 3.13
N ALA A 30 -4.63 20.04 3.72
CA ALA A 30 -3.75 20.95 3.02
C ALA A 30 -2.34 20.37 2.81
N GLN A 31 -1.57 21.09 2.01
CA GLN A 31 -0.13 20.93 1.84
C GLN A 31 0.56 22.20 2.33
N LEU A 32 1.88 22.29 2.14
CA LEU A 32 2.64 23.51 2.40
C LEU A 32 2.66 24.42 1.18
N CYS A 33 2.78 25.73 1.42
CA CYS A 33 3.13 26.71 0.40
C CYS A 33 4.63 26.63 0.12
N LEU A 34 5.03 25.78 -0.83
CA LEU A 34 6.43 25.45 -1.11
C LEU A 34 7.27 26.59 -1.74
N THR A 35 6.62 27.70 -2.05
CA THR A 35 7.28 28.93 -2.55
C THR A 35 7.52 29.96 -1.46
N ASN A 36 6.98 29.78 -0.25
CA ASN A 36 7.22 30.64 0.90
C ASN A 36 8.65 30.42 1.46
N HIS A 37 9.37 31.50 1.74
CA HIS A 37 10.77 31.42 2.16
C HIS A 37 10.92 30.91 3.60
N GLU A 38 10.06 31.36 4.50
CA GLU A 38 10.04 30.95 5.90
C GLU A 38 9.70 29.46 6.04
N VAL A 39 8.79 28.93 5.21
CA VAL A 39 8.51 27.49 5.12
C VAL A 39 9.78 26.70 4.78
N PHE A 40 10.60 27.21 3.86
CA PHE A 40 11.89 26.57 3.52
C PHE A 40 12.87 26.59 4.70
N GLU A 41 13.01 27.72 5.40
CA GLU A 41 13.92 27.82 6.55
C GLU A 41 13.50 26.90 7.70
N ILE A 42 12.19 26.85 8.01
CA ILE A 42 11.65 25.95 9.04
C ILE A 42 11.91 24.49 8.64
N ALA A 43 11.56 24.12 7.41
CA ALA A 43 11.77 22.76 6.91
C ALA A 43 13.24 22.35 6.92
N LEU A 44 14.16 23.25 6.56
CA LEU A 44 15.60 23.00 6.60
C LEU A 44 16.09 22.80 8.03
N GLY A 45 15.59 23.60 8.98
CA GLY A 45 15.87 23.46 10.40
C GLY A 45 15.42 22.11 10.95
N THR A 46 14.16 21.73 10.67
CA THR A 46 13.58 20.43 11.06
C THR A 46 14.36 19.27 10.45
N LEU A 47 14.66 19.32 9.15
CA LEU A 47 15.44 18.30 8.44
C LEU A 47 16.83 18.12 9.06
N ARG A 48 17.56 19.21 9.35
CA ARG A 48 18.85 19.13 10.05
C ARG A 48 18.72 18.51 11.45
N CYS A 49 17.60 18.76 12.14
CA CYS A 49 17.34 18.13 13.44
C CYS A 49 17.17 16.61 13.28
N TRP A 50 16.31 16.19 12.36
CA TRP A 50 16.09 14.76 12.07
C TRP A 50 17.37 14.04 11.71
N ILE A 51 18.23 14.64 10.87
CA ILE A 51 19.51 14.06 10.49
C ILE A 51 20.42 13.85 11.70
N ARG A 52 20.53 14.85 12.60
CA ARG A 52 21.35 14.74 13.82
C ARG A 52 20.82 13.70 14.80
N GLU A 53 19.50 13.61 14.94
CA GLU A 53 18.84 12.69 15.87
C GLU A 53 18.84 11.24 15.36
N ASN A 54 18.97 11.05 14.05
CA ASN A 54 18.91 9.73 13.39
C ASN A 54 20.16 9.46 12.54
N PRO A 55 21.37 9.37 13.14
CA PRO A 55 22.63 9.30 12.40
C PRO A 55 22.82 8.01 11.57
N ASN A 56 21.99 6.98 11.79
CA ASN A 56 22.01 5.73 11.04
C ASN A 56 21.04 5.74 9.84
N CYS A 57 20.25 6.81 9.67
CA CYS A 57 19.31 6.95 8.57
C CYS A 57 19.95 7.72 7.41
N ASN A 58 19.84 7.18 6.20
CA ASN A 58 20.35 7.82 4.99
C ASN A 58 19.25 8.39 4.09
N ILE A 59 17.97 8.16 4.43
CA ILE A 59 16.82 8.62 3.67
C ILE A 59 15.86 9.33 4.62
N PHE A 60 15.53 10.59 4.31
CA PHE A 60 14.57 11.40 5.08
C PHE A 60 13.40 11.80 4.19
N SER A 61 12.18 11.57 4.64
CA SER A 61 10.97 11.90 3.89
C SER A 61 10.58 13.36 4.09
N ILE A 62 10.53 14.13 3.01
CA ILE A 62 10.06 15.52 2.96
C ILE A 62 8.83 15.62 2.04
N SER A 63 7.98 14.60 2.06
CA SER A 63 6.94 14.40 1.07
C SER A 63 5.65 15.16 1.37
N GLN A 64 4.81 15.34 0.35
CA GLN A 64 3.42 15.78 0.48
C GLN A 64 2.63 14.90 1.47
N ASN A 65 1.61 15.49 2.10
CA ASN A 65 0.57 14.77 2.84
C ASN A 65 -0.34 14.01 1.87
N ASP A 66 -1.10 13.04 2.37
CA ASP A 66 -2.13 12.38 1.57
C ASP A 66 -3.27 13.36 1.21
N GLY A 67 -3.83 13.23 0.00
CA GLY A 67 -4.88 14.11 -0.52
C GLY A 67 -4.47 15.03 -1.68
N TYR A 68 -5.39 15.91 -2.07
CA TYR A 68 -5.33 16.73 -3.29
C TYR A 68 -5.08 18.22 -3.04
N GLY A 69 -5.00 18.67 -1.78
CA GLY A 69 -5.02 20.09 -1.40
C GLY A 69 -3.69 20.83 -1.58
N TYR A 70 -3.05 20.76 -2.75
CA TYR A 70 -1.82 21.52 -3.02
C TYR A 70 -2.06 23.03 -3.08
N CYS A 71 -1.02 23.82 -2.80
CA CYS A 71 -1.12 25.27 -2.76
C CYS A 71 -1.32 25.85 -4.16
N THR A 72 -2.36 26.67 -4.34
CA THR A 72 -2.68 27.34 -5.60
C THR A 72 -2.46 28.85 -5.55
N CYS A 73 -1.65 29.34 -4.60
CA CYS A 73 -1.29 30.75 -4.57
C CYS A 73 -0.53 31.16 -5.85
N ASP A 74 -0.51 32.45 -6.17
CA ASP A 74 0.05 32.94 -7.44
C ASP A 74 1.49 32.48 -7.71
N HIS A 75 2.30 32.33 -6.67
CA HIS A 75 3.69 31.92 -6.79
C HIS A 75 3.82 30.43 -7.12
N CYS A 76 3.03 29.57 -6.45
CA CYS A 76 3.01 28.13 -6.74
C CYS A 76 2.42 27.90 -8.14
N ARG A 77 1.28 28.54 -8.44
CA ARG A 77 0.60 28.48 -9.73
C ARG A 77 1.53 28.87 -10.88
N ALA A 78 2.28 29.96 -10.74
CA ALA A 78 3.20 30.41 -11.79
C ALA A 78 4.27 29.37 -12.16
N ILE A 79 4.82 28.66 -11.17
CA ILE A 79 5.81 27.59 -11.40
C ILE A 79 5.12 26.39 -12.07
N ASP A 80 3.99 25.95 -11.50
CA ASP A 80 3.30 24.75 -11.94
C ASP A 80 2.71 24.90 -13.35
N GLU A 81 2.20 26.07 -13.73
CA GLU A 81 1.70 26.36 -15.09
C GLU A 81 2.83 26.40 -16.12
N ALA A 82 3.94 27.06 -15.80
CA ALA A 82 5.12 27.11 -16.67
C ALA A 82 5.64 25.71 -16.98
N GLU A 83 5.72 24.87 -15.96
CA GLU A 83 6.21 23.50 -16.05
C GLU A 83 5.13 22.48 -16.47
N GLY A 84 3.86 22.88 -16.48
CA GLY A 84 2.70 22.07 -16.84
C GLY A 84 2.34 20.97 -15.83
N SER A 85 2.79 21.07 -14.57
CA SER A 85 2.45 20.11 -13.53
C SER A 85 2.68 20.66 -12.11
N PRO A 86 1.79 20.37 -11.15
CA PRO A 86 2.00 20.63 -9.72
C PRO A 86 3.21 19.95 -9.08
N SER A 87 3.80 18.95 -9.75
CA SER A 87 5.04 18.35 -9.27
C SER A 87 6.23 19.32 -9.37
N ALA A 88 6.12 20.39 -10.16
CA ALA A 88 7.16 21.38 -10.34
C ALA A 88 7.53 22.08 -9.03
N THR A 89 6.55 22.57 -8.28
CA THR A 89 6.76 23.16 -6.95
C THR A 89 7.36 22.15 -5.96
N ILE A 90 6.89 20.89 -5.95
CA ILE A 90 7.42 19.83 -5.09
C ILE A 90 8.90 19.54 -5.38
N ILE A 91 9.24 19.29 -6.64
CA ILE A 91 10.63 18.98 -7.03
C ILE A 91 11.53 20.20 -6.81
N SER A 92 11.05 21.41 -7.08
CA SER A 92 11.81 22.64 -6.81
C SER A 92 12.16 22.78 -5.34
N PHE A 93 11.20 22.52 -4.45
CA PHE A 93 11.42 22.59 -3.00
C PHE A 93 12.36 21.50 -2.50
N ALA A 94 12.15 20.25 -2.93
CA ALA A 94 13.02 19.14 -2.60
C ALA A 94 14.47 19.38 -3.07
N ASN A 95 14.64 19.94 -4.27
CA ASN A 95 15.96 20.30 -4.81
C ASN A 95 16.65 21.38 -3.97
N LYS A 96 15.90 22.41 -3.53
CA LYS A 96 16.44 23.47 -2.67
C LYS A 96 16.93 22.89 -1.34
N LEU A 97 16.14 22.04 -0.69
CA LEU A 97 16.55 21.38 0.55
C LEU A 97 17.77 20.48 0.34
N ALA A 98 17.76 19.66 -0.71
CA ALA A 98 18.88 18.77 -1.03
C ALA A 98 20.18 19.56 -1.26
N THR A 99 20.11 20.67 -2.00
CA THR A 99 21.26 21.56 -2.24
C THR A 99 21.77 22.18 -0.95
N ALA A 100 20.86 22.64 -0.08
CA ALA A 100 21.21 23.31 1.17
C ALA A 100 21.95 22.41 2.16
N ILE A 101 21.66 21.10 2.16
CA ILE A 101 22.31 20.14 3.06
C ILE A 101 23.51 19.42 2.43
N GLU A 102 23.70 19.49 1.12
CA GLU A 102 24.63 18.60 0.40
C GLU A 102 26.07 18.70 0.88
N ASN A 103 26.55 19.91 1.20
CA ASN A 103 27.93 20.10 1.68
C ASN A 103 28.16 19.49 3.08
N GLU A 104 27.13 19.52 3.93
CA GLU A 104 27.19 18.99 5.30
C GLU A 104 26.88 17.49 5.34
N TYR A 105 25.97 17.03 4.47
CA TYR A 105 25.39 15.69 4.48
C TYR A 105 25.30 15.09 3.05
N PRO A 106 26.43 14.89 2.35
CA PRO A 106 26.43 14.51 0.93
C PRO A 106 25.85 13.10 0.65
N HIS A 107 25.77 12.26 1.68
CA HIS A 107 25.25 10.89 1.60
C HIS A 107 23.73 10.81 1.86
N ILE A 108 23.10 11.88 2.32
CA ILE A 108 21.68 11.89 2.65
C ILE A 108 20.83 12.04 1.39
N LEU A 109 19.81 11.20 1.29
CA LEU A 109 18.79 11.25 0.25
C LEU A 109 17.48 11.79 0.83
N LEU A 110 16.83 12.66 0.08
CA LEU A 110 15.53 13.24 0.41
C LEU A 110 14.46 12.54 -0.41
N HIS A 111 13.48 11.96 0.27
CA HIS A 111 12.34 11.29 -0.36
C HIS A 111 11.17 12.25 -0.51
N THR A 112 10.59 12.29 -1.72
CA THR A 112 9.29 12.92 -1.97
C THR A 112 8.43 12.06 -2.89
N PHE A 113 7.13 12.33 -2.91
CA PHE A 113 6.17 11.61 -3.75
C PHE A 113 5.91 12.33 -5.08
N ALA A 114 5.62 11.52 -6.11
CA ALA A 114 4.86 11.90 -7.28
C ALA A 114 3.53 11.11 -7.22
N TYR A 115 2.57 11.66 -6.47
CA TYR A 115 1.39 10.97 -5.98
C TYR A 115 0.16 11.86 -6.13
N VAL A 116 -0.98 11.24 -6.46
CA VAL A 116 -2.27 11.93 -6.63
C VAL A 116 -2.19 13.03 -7.69
N TYR A 117 -1.99 14.29 -7.29
CA TYR A 117 -1.98 15.47 -8.14
C TYR A 117 -0.60 15.76 -8.76
N SER A 118 0.46 15.09 -8.29
CA SER A 118 1.84 15.34 -8.70
C SER A 118 2.45 14.20 -9.54
N THR A 119 1.62 13.35 -10.14
CA THR A 119 2.05 12.16 -10.91
C THR A 119 2.72 12.49 -12.24
N VAL A 120 2.44 13.64 -12.85
CA VAL A 120 3.08 14.10 -14.08
C VAL A 120 4.38 14.85 -13.74
N PRO A 121 5.54 14.51 -14.31
CA PRO A 121 6.78 15.24 -14.05
C PRO A 121 6.77 16.65 -14.68
N PRO A 122 7.56 17.59 -14.14
CA PRO A 122 7.67 18.93 -14.71
C PRO A 122 8.47 18.91 -16.03
N LYS A 123 8.13 19.81 -16.97
CA LYS A 123 8.72 19.83 -18.33
C LYS A 123 10.24 19.95 -18.33
N THR A 124 10.79 20.90 -17.60
CA THR A 124 12.22 21.28 -17.63
C THR A 124 12.92 21.03 -16.31
N ILE A 125 12.23 21.14 -15.18
CA ILE A 125 12.81 20.88 -13.85
C ILE A 125 13.15 19.40 -13.70
N ARG A 126 14.29 19.08 -13.09
CA ARG A 126 14.74 17.70 -12.84
C ARG A 126 15.04 17.50 -11.36
N PRO A 127 14.70 16.34 -10.77
CA PRO A 127 15.09 16.03 -9.40
C PRO A 127 16.61 16.09 -9.23
N HIS A 128 17.04 16.65 -8.10
CA HIS A 128 18.43 16.66 -7.69
C HIS A 128 18.95 15.22 -7.48
N ARG A 129 20.25 14.99 -7.63
CA ARG A 129 20.86 13.64 -7.48
C ARG A 129 20.64 13.00 -6.10
N ASN A 130 20.33 13.81 -5.09
CA ASN A 130 20.00 13.37 -3.73
C ASN A 130 18.49 13.33 -3.47
N VAL A 131 17.64 13.50 -4.49
CA VAL A 131 16.18 13.41 -4.35
C VAL A 131 15.68 12.10 -4.91
N ILE A 132 14.99 11.32 -4.08
CA ILE A 132 14.22 10.14 -4.46
C ILE A 132 12.80 10.60 -4.80
N VAL A 133 12.32 10.22 -5.98
CA VAL A 133 10.91 10.38 -6.36
C VAL A 133 10.23 9.03 -6.23
N ARG A 134 9.20 8.92 -5.40
CA ARG A 134 8.40 7.70 -5.23
C ARG A 134 7.03 7.86 -5.86
N ILE A 135 6.66 6.93 -6.75
CA ILE A 135 5.31 6.85 -7.34
C ILE A 135 4.51 5.72 -6.69
N CYS A 136 3.18 5.85 -6.59
CA CYS A 136 2.32 4.86 -5.92
C CYS A 136 1.32 4.21 -6.89
N SER A 137 1.14 2.89 -6.79
CA SER A 137 0.23 2.08 -7.63
C SER A 137 -1.20 1.93 -7.07
N PHE A 138 -1.66 2.84 -6.20
CA PHE A 138 -2.90 2.69 -5.43
C PHE A 138 -4.21 2.54 -6.24
N ARG A 139 -4.22 2.98 -7.52
CA ARG A 139 -5.36 2.82 -8.44
C ARG A 139 -5.23 1.64 -9.39
N CYS A 140 -4.12 0.89 -9.32
CA CYS A 140 -3.86 -0.20 -10.24
C CYS A 140 -4.79 -1.39 -9.99
N ASP A 141 -4.93 -2.20 -11.02
CA ASP A 141 -5.54 -3.52 -10.98
C ASP A 141 -4.44 -4.56 -10.74
N TYR A 142 -4.59 -5.34 -9.67
CA TYR A 142 -3.61 -6.32 -9.23
C TYR A 142 -3.88 -7.74 -9.75
N ALA A 143 -4.98 -7.96 -10.46
CA ALA A 143 -5.36 -9.28 -10.98
C ALA A 143 -4.42 -9.73 -12.11
N LYS A 144 -3.93 -8.77 -12.89
CA LYS A 144 -3.02 -8.98 -14.04
C LYS A 144 -1.84 -8.06 -13.96
N ALA A 145 -0.81 -8.38 -14.75
CA ALA A 145 0.37 -7.55 -14.84
C ALA A 145 0.03 -6.15 -15.34
N PHE A 146 0.62 -5.13 -14.73
CA PHE A 146 0.27 -3.73 -14.99
C PHE A 146 0.47 -3.33 -16.44
N ALA A 147 1.51 -3.87 -17.11
CA ALA A 147 1.74 -3.60 -18.52
C ALA A 147 0.63 -4.15 -19.42
N GLU A 148 0.09 -5.32 -19.09
CA GLU A 148 -1.03 -5.94 -19.80
C GLU A 148 -2.31 -5.15 -19.56
N THR A 149 -2.63 -4.86 -18.29
CA THR A 149 -3.82 -4.07 -17.93
C THR A 149 -3.78 -2.69 -18.59
N ALA A 150 -2.63 -2.01 -18.57
CA ALA A 150 -2.46 -0.70 -19.21
C ALA A 150 -2.65 -0.74 -20.73
N PHE A 151 -2.35 -1.87 -21.37
CA PHE A 151 -2.61 -2.06 -22.80
C PHE A 151 -4.10 -2.29 -23.08
N GLY A 152 -4.78 -3.09 -22.24
CA GLY A 152 -6.20 -3.39 -22.37
C GLY A 152 -7.13 -2.23 -22.00
N ASP A 153 -6.77 -1.41 -21.01
CA ASP A 153 -7.48 -0.20 -20.59
C ASP A 153 -6.51 1.00 -20.53
N PRO A 154 -6.25 1.66 -21.67
CA PRO A 154 -5.30 2.77 -21.76
C PRO A 154 -5.76 4.06 -21.04
N THR A 155 -7.01 4.10 -20.58
CA THR A 155 -7.59 5.24 -19.84
C THR A 155 -7.71 4.98 -18.34
N GLY A 156 -7.43 3.75 -17.89
CA GLY A 156 -7.56 3.35 -16.50
C GLY A 156 -6.42 3.80 -15.60
N GLY A 157 -6.63 3.69 -14.29
CA GLY A 157 -5.64 4.05 -13.28
C GLY A 157 -4.32 3.28 -13.40
N THR A 158 -4.35 2.03 -13.88
CA THR A 158 -3.14 1.25 -14.16
C THR A 158 -2.34 1.84 -15.32
N ALA A 159 -3.00 2.28 -16.39
CA ALA A 159 -2.34 2.94 -17.51
C ALA A 159 -1.72 4.27 -17.10
N GLU A 160 -2.41 5.06 -16.26
CA GLU A 160 -1.86 6.29 -15.69
C GLU A 160 -0.57 6.01 -14.90
N PHE A 161 -0.56 4.97 -14.04
CA PHE A 161 0.63 4.57 -13.30
C PHE A 161 1.77 4.11 -14.20
N VAL A 162 1.50 3.21 -15.15
CA VAL A 162 2.53 2.70 -16.09
C VAL A 162 3.11 3.84 -16.93
N ASN A 163 2.28 4.80 -17.35
CA ASN A 163 2.75 5.99 -18.04
C ASN A 163 3.61 6.86 -17.11
N ALA A 164 3.16 7.15 -15.88
CA ALA A 164 3.95 7.90 -14.90
C ALA A 164 5.31 7.25 -14.64
N LEU A 165 5.36 5.93 -14.44
CA LEU A 165 6.58 5.14 -14.30
C LEU A 165 7.53 5.35 -15.49
N LYS A 166 7.01 5.18 -16.72
CA LYS A 166 7.80 5.34 -17.96
C LYS A 166 8.34 6.76 -18.12
N VAL A 167 7.54 7.79 -17.83
CA VAL A 167 7.97 9.18 -17.99
C VAL A 167 8.95 9.57 -16.89
N TRP A 168 8.67 9.25 -15.63
CA TRP A 168 9.58 9.54 -14.51
C TRP A 168 10.92 8.81 -14.63
N SER A 169 10.97 7.60 -15.21
CA SER A 169 12.22 6.86 -15.43
C SER A 169 13.20 7.57 -16.36
N LYS A 170 12.73 8.54 -17.16
CA LYS A 170 13.54 9.37 -18.04
C LYS A 170 14.00 10.68 -17.39
N VAL A 171 13.39 11.05 -16.27
CA VAL A 171 13.50 12.36 -15.62
C VAL A 171 14.25 12.24 -14.29
N SER A 172 14.12 11.12 -13.58
CA SER A 172 14.72 10.87 -12.27
C SER A 172 15.72 9.70 -12.32
N ASP A 173 16.91 9.92 -11.76
CA ASP A 173 17.91 8.86 -11.56
C ASP A 173 17.65 8.00 -10.31
N ARG A 174 16.66 8.39 -9.48
CA ARG A 174 16.28 7.73 -8.22
C ARG A 174 14.78 7.56 -8.12
N LEU A 175 14.23 6.80 -9.06
CA LEU A 175 12.82 6.45 -9.06
C LEU A 175 12.56 5.27 -8.12
N TYR A 176 11.64 5.45 -7.19
CA TYR A 176 11.16 4.41 -6.27
C TYR A 176 9.67 4.15 -6.54
N VAL A 177 9.20 2.96 -6.17
CA VAL A 177 7.80 2.58 -6.26
C VAL A 177 7.27 2.26 -4.87
N TRP A 178 6.09 2.78 -4.54
CA TRP A 178 5.23 2.29 -3.49
C TRP A 178 4.17 1.39 -4.13
N ASP A 179 4.26 0.09 -3.88
CA ASP A 179 3.35 -0.91 -4.37
C ASP A 179 2.57 -1.54 -3.21
N TYR A 180 1.48 -2.25 -3.50
CA TYR A 180 0.56 -2.74 -2.48
C TYR A 180 0.34 -4.25 -2.64
N CYS A 181 0.26 -4.96 -1.51
CA CYS A 181 0.17 -6.43 -1.51
C CYS A 181 -0.89 -6.99 -0.56
N THR A 182 -1.88 -6.17 -0.17
CA THR A 182 -3.00 -6.59 0.68
C THR A 182 -4.28 -5.83 0.35
N ASN A 183 -5.40 -6.33 0.87
CA ASN A 183 -6.66 -5.59 0.97
C ASN A 183 -6.74 -4.84 2.32
N PHE A 184 -6.81 -3.51 2.30
CA PHE A 184 -6.81 -2.67 3.50
C PHE A 184 -8.21 -2.50 4.12
N LEU A 185 -9.29 -2.85 3.41
CA LEU A 185 -10.61 -2.98 4.05
C LEU A 185 -10.69 -4.25 4.89
N HIS A 186 -10.07 -5.33 4.43
CA HIS A 186 -10.20 -6.64 5.02
C HIS A 186 -8.88 -7.41 4.90
N TYR A 187 -7.99 -7.32 5.89
CA TYR A 187 -6.68 -7.98 5.85
C TYR A 187 -6.76 -9.51 5.71
N LEU A 188 -7.85 -10.13 6.18
CA LEU A 188 -8.10 -11.56 6.01
C LEU A 188 -8.76 -11.93 4.68
N LEU A 189 -9.28 -10.99 3.87
CA LEU A 189 -9.75 -11.35 2.54
C LEU A 189 -8.55 -11.79 1.68
N PRO A 190 -8.67 -12.89 0.91
CA PRO A 190 -7.62 -13.29 -0.01
C PRO A 190 -7.30 -12.18 -1.02
N PHE A 191 -6.01 -11.94 -1.27
CA PHE A 191 -5.52 -10.96 -2.24
C PHE A 191 -4.67 -11.67 -3.31
N PRO A 192 -5.29 -12.26 -4.34
CA PRO A 192 -4.60 -13.11 -5.32
C PRO A 192 -3.90 -12.30 -6.41
N ASN A 193 -2.73 -11.77 -6.08
CA ASN A 193 -1.88 -10.99 -6.99
C ASN A 193 -0.57 -11.70 -7.37
N LEU A 194 -0.41 -13.00 -7.11
CA LEU A 194 0.88 -13.69 -7.29
C LEU A 194 1.31 -13.71 -8.77
N ASP A 195 0.39 -13.95 -9.71
CA ASP A 195 0.70 -13.99 -11.14
C ASP A 195 1.11 -12.63 -11.72
N SER A 196 0.55 -11.54 -11.20
CA SER A 196 0.91 -10.18 -11.64
C SER A 196 2.24 -9.71 -11.05
N LEU A 197 2.55 -10.14 -9.82
CA LEU A 197 3.66 -9.65 -9.01
C LEU A 197 5.01 -9.75 -9.73
N GLN A 198 5.36 -10.91 -10.29
CA GLN A 198 6.65 -11.08 -10.97
C GLN A 198 6.79 -10.16 -12.18
N GLN A 199 5.74 -10.05 -12.98
CA GLN A 199 5.76 -9.18 -14.16
C GLN A 199 5.82 -7.70 -13.77
N ASN A 200 5.16 -7.31 -12.67
CA ASN A 200 5.24 -5.95 -12.13
C ASN A 200 6.65 -5.61 -11.64
N ILE A 201 7.33 -6.52 -10.93
CA ILE A 201 8.74 -6.30 -10.54
C ILE A 201 9.65 -6.19 -11.77
N ARG A 202 9.46 -7.03 -12.79
CA ARG A 202 10.21 -6.91 -14.07
C ARG A 202 9.96 -5.55 -14.72
N LEU A 203 8.71 -5.10 -14.77
CA LEU A 203 8.36 -3.77 -15.27
C LEU A 203 9.11 -2.67 -14.51
N TYR A 204 9.23 -2.77 -13.19
CA TYR A 204 9.97 -1.81 -12.37
C TYR A 204 11.46 -1.81 -12.70
N ARG A 205 12.09 -3.00 -12.78
CA ARG A 205 13.49 -3.16 -13.20
C ARG A 205 13.74 -2.51 -14.57
N ASP A 206 12.87 -2.83 -15.53
CA ASP A 206 13.02 -2.38 -16.92
C ASP A 206 12.81 -0.87 -17.07
N ASN A 207 12.11 -0.24 -16.11
CA ASN A 207 11.98 1.22 -15.97
C ASN A 207 12.95 1.83 -14.95
N LYS A 208 14.09 1.16 -14.69
CA LYS A 208 15.22 1.67 -13.89
C LYS A 208 14.86 2.04 -12.43
N VAL A 209 13.79 1.47 -11.88
CA VAL A 209 13.42 1.67 -10.46
C VAL A 209 14.57 1.19 -9.57
N LYS A 210 14.86 1.96 -8.52
CA LYS A 210 15.98 1.73 -7.58
C LYS A 210 15.55 1.23 -6.22
N GLY A 211 14.27 1.37 -5.88
CA GLY A 211 13.70 0.85 -4.64
C GLY A 211 12.21 0.60 -4.79
N VAL A 212 11.74 -0.47 -4.19
CA VAL A 212 10.32 -0.83 -4.14
C VAL A 212 9.95 -1.01 -2.68
N PHE A 213 8.89 -0.35 -2.24
CA PHE A 213 8.24 -0.62 -0.97
C PHE A 213 6.94 -1.35 -1.27
N MET A 214 6.81 -2.58 -0.77
CA MET A 214 5.59 -3.37 -0.85
C MET A 214 4.80 -3.18 0.45
N GLU A 215 3.73 -2.40 0.39
CA GLU A 215 2.87 -2.17 1.54
C GLU A 215 1.87 -3.32 1.71
N GLY A 216 2.10 -4.11 2.75
CA GLY A 216 1.18 -5.13 3.24
C GLY A 216 0.42 -4.68 4.47
N ASN A 217 -0.07 -5.65 5.26
CA ASN A 217 -0.63 -5.37 6.57
C ASN A 217 0.45 -4.85 7.53
N PHE A 218 0.30 -3.63 8.02
CA PHE A 218 1.23 -2.96 8.94
C PHE A 218 0.76 -2.94 10.41
N SER A 219 -0.31 -3.67 10.73
CA SER A 219 -0.79 -3.81 12.11
C SER A 219 0.19 -4.57 13.01
N GLN A 220 0.19 -4.24 14.30
CA GLN A 220 1.16 -4.77 15.27
C GLN A 220 1.05 -6.29 15.50
N GLY A 221 -0.14 -6.87 15.40
CA GLY A 221 -0.39 -8.29 15.67
C GLY A 221 0.06 -9.24 14.55
N CYS A 222 0.52 -8.71 13.42
CA CYS A 222 0.73 -9.46 12.18
C CYS A 222 -0.54 -10.24 11.73
N GLY A 223 -0.54 -10.77 10.51
CA GLY A 223 -1.66 -11.55 9.97
C GLY A 223 -2.20 -11.03 8.65
N GLY A 224 -3.14 -11.76 8.09
CA GLY A 224 -3.66 -11.58 6.73
C GLY A 224 -3.53 -12.85 5.91
N GLY A 225 -4.31 -12.99 4.84
CA GLY A 225 -4.29 -14.20 4.03
C GLY A 225 -2.96 -14.38 3.30
N MET A 226 -2.26 -15.49 3.56
CA MET A 226 -0.99 -15.86 2.95
C MET A 226 0.11 -14.79 3.10
N ALA A 227 0.07 -14.00 4.18
CA ALA A 227 0.97 -12.86 4.38
C ALA A 227 2.45 -13.26 4.38
N GLU A 228 2.80 -14.39 4.99
CA GLU A 228 4.16 -14.91 5.04
C GLU A 228 4.67 -15.35 3.66
N LEU A 229 3.80 -16.02 2.87
CA LEU A 229 4.12 -16.38 1.48
C LEU A 229 4.34 -15.13 0.63
N GLN A 230 3.44 -14.15 0.74
CA GLN A 230 3.53 -12.86 0.05
C GLN A 230 4.85 -12.16 0.35
N ALA A 231 5.21 -12.01 1.63
CA ALA A 231 6.46 -11.38 2.03
C ALA A 231 7.70 -12.14 1.50
N TYR A 232 7.68 -13.48 1.56
CA TYR A 232 8.75 -14.32 1.04
C TYR A 232 8.93 -14.14 -0.47
N ILE A 233 7.86 -14.29 -1.25
CA ILE A 233 7.92 -14.17 -2.71
C ILE A 233 8.32 -12.77 -3.15
N GLN A 234 7.82 -11.72 -2.48
CA GLN A 234 8.22 -10.34 -2.75
C GLN A 234 9.72 -10.15 -2.51
N ALA A 235 10.26 -10.66 -1.41
CA ALA A 235 11.71 -10.60 -1.13
C ALA A 235 12.53 -11.35 -2.18
N ARG A 236 12.09 -12.54 -2.60
CA ARG A 236 12.76 -13.34 -3.63
C ARG A 236 12.77 -12.63 -4.99
N LEU A 237 11.63 -12.07 -5.40
CA LEU A 237 11.51 -11.34 -6.67
C LEU A 237 12.29 -10.02 -6.68
N MET A 238 12.32 -9.29 -5.57
CA MET A 238 13.13 -8.08 -5.44
C MET A 238 14.64 -8.38 -5.47
N TRP A 239 15.05 -9.58 -5.06
CA TRP A 239 16.43 -10.04 -5.22
C TRP A 239 16.74 -10.50 -6.64
N HIS A 240 15.87 -11.33 -7.22
CA HIS A 240 16.01 -11.86 -8.58
C HIS A 240 14.64 -12.03 -9.26
N PRO A 241 14.24 -11.12 -10.18
CA PRO A 241 12.91 -11.14 -10.76
C PRO A 241 12.68 -12.22 -11.82
N ASP A 242 13.73 -12.92 -12.25
CA ASP A 242 13.67 -13.94 -13.29
C ASP A 242 13.72 -15.38 -12.75
N ILE A 243 13.37 -15.57 -11.47
CA ILE A 243 13.17 -16.92 -10.89
C ILE A 243 11.97 -17.64 -11.50
N ASP A 244 11.95 -18.97 -11.38
CA ASP A 244 10.72 -19.76 -11.57
C ASP A 244 9.80 -19.53 -10.36
N LEU A 245 8.80 -18.68 -10.55
CA LEU A 245 7.91 -18.24 -9.47
C LEU A 245 7.17 -19.42 -8.83
N TRP A 246 6.64 -20.34 -9.64
CA TRP A 246 5.83 -21.45 -9.12
C TRP A 246 6.69 -22.53 -8.47
N ALA A 247 7.92 -22.74 -8.95
CA ALA A 247 8.87 -23.59 -8.23
C ALA A 247 9.24 -23.00 -6.86
N GLU A 248 9.41 -21.69 -6.76
CA GLU A 248 9.70 -20.99 -5.50
C GLU A 248 8.51 -21.04 -4.52
N ILE A 249 7.29 -20.87 -5.03
CA ILE A 249 6.06 -21.05 -4.25
C ILE A 249 5.98 -22.50 -3.76
N ASP A 250 6.22 -23.49 -4.63
CA ASP A 250 6.17 -24.91 -4.25
C ASP A 250 7.16 -25.27 -3.14
N ASP A 251 8.39 -24.73 -3.20
CA ASP A 251 9.41 -24.92 -2.16
C ASP A 251 8.93 -24.35 -0.81
N PHE A 252 8.42 -23.11 -0.82
CA PHE A 252 7.85 -22.50 0.38
C PHE A 252 6.68 -23.32 0.94
N LEU A 253 5.72 -23.69 0.09
CA LEU A 253 4.53 -24.42 0.51
C LEU A 253 4.92 -25.77 1.12
N THR A 254 5.86 -26.49 0.50
CA THR A 254 6.38 -27.75 1.01
C THR A 254 7.05 -27.57 2.37
N GLY A 255 7.91 -26.54 2.53
CA GLY A 255 8.60 -26.27 3.79
C GLY A 255 7.69 -25.79 4.91
N VAL A 256 6.61 -25.08 4.59
CA VAL A 256 5.70 -24.48 5.59
C VAL A 256 4.54 -25.40 5.95
N PHE A 257 3.95 -26.06 4.95
CA PHE A 257 2.72 -26.84 5.09
C PHE A 257 2.91 -28.36 4.92
N GLY A 258 4.11 -28.83 4.58
CA GLY A 258 4.41 -30.27 4.47
C GLY A 258 3.43 -31.00 3.55
N ASN A 259 2.85 -32.10 4.04
CA ASN A 259 1.84 -32.86 3.31
C ASN A 259 0.55 -32.08 2.98
N GLY A 260 0.29 -30.94 3.63
CA GLY A 260 -0.81 -30.03 3.28
C GLY A 260 -0.53 -29.17 2.03
N ALA A 261 0.73 -29.04 1.62
CA ALA A 261 1.17 -28.15 0.54
C ALA A 261 0.40 -28.32 -0.78
N PRO A 262 0.10 -29.55 -1.29
CA PRO A 262 -0.62 -29.71 -2.55
C PRO A 262 -2.03 -29.09 -2.52
N TYR A 263 -2.69 -29.10 -1.36
CA TYR A 263 -4.03 -28.54 -1.20
C TYR A 263 -4.00 -27.01 -1.10
N ILE A 264 -3.01 -26.47 -0.38
CA ILE A 264 -2.78 -25.03 -0.32
C ILE A 264 -2.41 -24.48 -1.70
N LYS A 265 -1.57 -25.19 -2.47
CA LYS A 265 -1.24 -24.82 -3.85
C LYS A 265 -2.50 -24.72 -4.71
N ARG A 266 -3.35 -25.74 -4.69
CA ARG A 266 -4.63 -25.72 -5.44
C ARG A 266 -5.54 -24.57 -5.02
N TYR A 267 -5.52 -24.18 -3.74
CA TYR A 267 -6.26 -23.02 -3.26
C TYR A 267 -5.70 -21.71 -3.84
N LEU A 268 -4.37 -21.55 -3.92
CA LEU A 268 -3.76 -20.40 -4.58
C LEU A 268 -4.13 -20.35 -6.08
N GLU A 269 -4.02 -21.48 -6.79
CA GLU A 269 -4.40 -21.59 -8.20
C GLU A 269 -5.89 -21.25 -8.40
N LEU A 270 -6.77 -21.72 -7.52
CA LEU A 270 -8.20 -21.40 -7.55
C LEU A 270 -8.45 -19.89 -7.45
N LEU A 271 -7.80 -19.20 -6.50
CA LEU A 271 -7.95 -17.76 -6.33
C LEU A 271 -7.37 -16.95 -7.49
N GLN A 272 -6.18 -17.32 -7.95
CA GLN A 272 -5.50 -16.68 -9.08
C GLN A 272 -6.37 -16.75 -10.36
N ASN A 273 -6.95 -17.92 -10.64
CA ASN A 273 -7.85 -18.10 -11.78
C ASN A 273 -9.14 -17.28 -11.63
N ALA A 274 -9.67 -17.16 -10.42
CA ALA A 274 -10.93 -16.47 -10.17
C ALA A 274 -10.87 -14.97 -10.46
N VAL A 275 -9.71 -14.32 -10.29
CA VAL A 275 -9.58 -12.87 -10.55
C VAL A 275 -9.25 -12.54 -12.00
N HIS A 276 -8.93 -13.52 -12.85
CA HIS A 276 -8.45 -13.25 -14.22
C HIS A 276 -9.45 -12.47 -15.09
N GLU A 277 -10.76 -12.59 -14.88
CA GLU A 277 -11.78 -11.84 -15.64
C GLU A 277 -12.33 -10.63 -14.87
N HIS A 278 -11.69 -10.26 -13.77
CA HIS A 278 -12.14 -9.20 -12.87
C HIS A 278 -11.00 -8.24 -12.53
N ARG A 279 -11.36 -7.09 -11.96
CA ARG A 279 -10.41 -6.16 -11.38
C ARG A 279 -10.19 -6.53 -9.91
N LEU A 280 -8.93 -6.59 -9.49
CA LEU A 280 -8.53 -6.75 -8.09
C LEU A 280 -8.03 -5.42 -7.54
N GLY A 281 -8.74 -4.86 -6.58
CA GLY A 281 -8.40 -3.62 -5.89
C GLY A 281 -7.97 -3.84 -4.44
N ILE A 282 -7.21 -2.89 -3.89
CA ILE A 282 -6.72 -2.93 -2.50
C ILE A 282 -7.80 -2.59 -1.45
N TYR A 283 -9.06 -2.43 -1.88
CA TYR A 283 -10.23 -2.09 -1.05
C TYR A 283 -11.49 -2.87 -1.49
N ASP A 284 -11.32 -4.10 -1.98
CA ASP A 284 -12.46 -4.92 -2.40
C ASP A 284 -13.25 -5.47 -1.20
N ASN A 285 -14.55 -5.73 -1.37
CA ASN A 285 -15.41 -6.26 -0.32
C ASN A 285 -15.58 -7.79 -0.44
N PRO A 286 -16.08 -8.50 0.60
CA PRO A 286 -16.31 -9.94 0.56
C PRO A 286 -17.33 -10.44 -0.48
N ASP A 287 -18.07 -9.54 -1.13
CA ASP A 287 -18.98 -9.81 -2.26
C ASP A 287 -18.43 -9.34 -3.60
N ALA A 288 -17.11 -9.12 -3.71
CA ALA A 288 -16.46 -8.95 -4.99
C ALA A 288 -16.83 -10.13 -5.93
N PRO A 289 -17.02 -9.86 -7.24
CA PRO A 289 -17.66 -10.82 -8.17
C PRO A 289 -16.87 -12.13 -8.34
N TYR A 290 -15.57 -12.10 -8.08
CA TYR A 290 -14.70 -13.29 -8.15
C TYR A 290 -14.81 -14.20 -6.92
N PHE A 291 -15.35 -13.72 -5.79
CA PHE A 291 -15.70 -14.59 -4.67
C PHE A 291 -17.07 -15.22 -4.92
N THR A 292 -17.11 -16.34 -5.65
CA THR A 292 -18.36 -17.10 -5.88
C THR A 292 -18.61 -18.10 -4.75
N ASP A 293 -19.85 -18.51 -4.52
CA ASP A 293 -20.17 -19.51 -3.51
C ASP A 293 -19.44 -20.84 -3.79
N THR A 294 -19.34 -21.23 -5.07
CA THR A 294 -18.56 -22.40 -5.51
C THR A 294 -17.09 -22.27 -5.16
N LEU A 295 -16.47 -21.10 -5.36
CA LEU A 295 -15.07 -20.88 -4.98
C LEU A 295 -14.89 -20.99 -3.46
N VAL A 296 -15.82 -20.44 -2.67
CA VAL A 296 -15.74 -20.49 -1.21
C VAL A 296 -15.88 -21.92 -0.70
N GLU A 297 -16.79 -22.71 -1.29
CA GLU A 297 -16.97 -24.13 -0.98
C GLU A 297 -15.75 -24.98 -1.37
N GLU A 298 -15.15 -24.75 -2.54
CA GLU A 298 -13.94 -25.46 -2.95
C GLU A 298 -12.75 -25.10 -2.06
N ALA A 299 -12.59 -23.82 -1.71
CA ALA A 299 -11.56 -23.37 -0.77
C ALA A 299 -11.70 -24.06 0.60
N ASP A 300 -12.92 -24.16 1.13
CA ASP A 300 -13.23 -24.87 2.38
C ASP A 300 -12.79 -26.34 2.33
N GLN A 301 -13.13 -27.04 1.25
CA GLN A 301 -12.75 -28.44 1.04
C GLN A 301 -11.23 -28.63 0.94
N LEU A 302 -10.53 -27.70 0.27
CA LEU A 302 -9.07 -27.72 0.15
C LEU A 302 -8.41 -27.54 1.51
N PHE A 303 -8.89 -26.61 2.34
CA PHE A 303 -8.35 -26.43 3.70
C PHE A 303 -8.69 -27.61 4.62
N CYS A 304 -9.88 -28.20 4.51
CA CYS A 304 -10.21 -29.43 5.23
C CYS A 304 -9.28 -30.58 4.84
N ALA A 305 -8.94 -30.71 3.56
CA ALA A 305 -8.01 -31.74 3.09
C ALA A 305 -6.57 -31.47 3.54
N ALA A 306 -6.14 -30.20 3.52
CA ALA A 306 -4.84 -29.77 4.03
C ALA A 306 -4.70 -30.09 5.52
N ASP A 307 -5.70 -29.77 6.33
CA ASP A 307 -5.71 -30.02 7.78
C ASP A 307 -5.66 -31.53 8.08
N HIS A 308 -6.41 -32.36 7.36
CA HIS A 308 -6.31 -33.84 7.50
C HIS A 308 -4.94 -34.39 7.10
N ALA A 309 -4.29 -33.78 6.10
CA ALA A 309 -2.96 -34.19 5.64
C ALA A 309 -1.83 -33.72 6.55
N ALA A 310 -2.08 -32.77 7.47
CA ALA A 310 -1.07 -32.22 8.36
C ALA A 310 -0.34 -33.31 9.16
N GLU A 311 0.97 -33.40 8.98
CA GLU A 311 1.83 -34.43 9.56
C GLU A 311 2.12 -34.22 11.06
N ASN A 312 1.93 -33.01 11.56
CA ASN A 312 2.11 -32.65 12.97
C ASN A 312 1.30 -31.40 13.34
N GLU A 313 1.21 -31.11 14.65
CA GLU A 313 0.41 -30.00 15.15
C GLU A 313 0.89 -28.63 14.66
N ARG A 314 2.20 -28.44 14.51
CA ARG A 314 2.76 -27.17 14.01
C ARG A 314 2.34 -26.89 12.57
N VAL A 315 2.32 -27.91 11.72
CA VAL A 315 1.81 -27.81 10.34
C VAL A 315 0.31 -27.53 10.35
N ARG A 316 -0.44 -28.22 11.23
CA ARG A 316 -1.88 -28.01 11.39
C ARG A 316 -2.20 -26.57 11.81
N GLU A 317 -1.51 -26.03 12.82
CA GLU A 317 -1.66 -24.66 13.29
C GLU A 317 -1.43 -23.63 12.17
N ARG A 318 -0.41 -23.84 11.32
CA ARG A 318 -0.15 -22.97 10.16
C ARG A 318 -1.30 -23.02 9.15
N ILE A 319 -1.78 -24.22 8.83
CA ILE A 319 -2.92 -24.40 7.92
C ILE A 319 -4.18 -23.75 8.51
N GLN A 320 -4.42 -23.90 9.81
CA GLN A 320 -5.57 -23.29 10.48
C GLN A 320 -5.47 -21.78 10.60
N LYS A 321 -4.27 -21.21 10.70
CA LYS A 321 -4.06 -19.77 10.62
C LYS A 321 -4.49 -19.25 9.25
N GLU A 322 -4.02 -19.87 8.18
CA GLU A 322 -4.39 -19.48 6.80
C GLU A 322 -5.88 -19.71 6.50
N TYR A 323 -6.48 -20.74 7.12
CA TYR A 323 -7.90 -21.03 6.96
C TYR A 323 -8.81 -19.90 7.49
N LEU A 324 -8.30 -19.03 8.37
CA LEU A 324 -9.05 -17.84 8.82
C LEU A 324 -9.51 -16.96 7.65
N SER A 325 -8.77 -16.92 6.53
CA SER A 325 -9.17 -16.16 5.35
C SER A 325 -10.44 -16.71 4.68
N VAL A 326 -10.56 -18.03 4.61
CA VAL A 326 -11.76 -18.69 4.06
C VAL A 326 -12.92 -18.58 5.05
N GLU A 327 -12.67 -18.78 6.35
CA GLU A 327 -13.69 -18.59 7.37
C GLU A 327 -14.22 -17.15 7.41
N TYR A 328 -13.33 -16.15 7.27
CA TYR A 328 -13.70 -14.75 7.19
C TYR A 328 -14.62 -14.49 6.00
N LEU A 329 -14.28 -15.02 4.83
CA LEU A 329 -15.08 -14.88 3.62
C LEU A 329 -16.46 -15.55 3.78
N GLN A 330 -16.51 -16.78 4.30
CA GLN A 330 -17.78 -17.45 4.60
C GLN A 330 -18.64 -16.63 5.58
N LEU A 331 -18.05 -16.19 6.69
CA LEU A 331 -18.74 -15.54 7.79
C LEU A 331 -19.31 -14.18 7.42
N THR A 332 -18.51 -13.36 6.74
CA THR A 332 -18.95 -12.04 6.26
C THR A 332 -20.05 -12.15 5.21
N ARG A 333 -20.05 -13.19 4.38
CA ARG A 333 -21.08 -13.42 3.35
C ARG A 333 -22.38 -14.02 3.87
N LEU A 334 -22.42 -14.62 5.06
CA LEU A 334 -23.67 -15.10 5.64
C LEU A 334 -24.69 -13.95 5.78
N PRO A 335 -26.01 -14.21 5.75
CA PRO A 335 -27.00 -13.25 6.22
C PRO A 335 -26.83 -12.95 7.72
N VAL A 336 -27.16 -11.73 8.16
CA VAL A 336 -27.02 -11.31 9.57
C VAL A 336 -27.94 -12.11 10.50
N ASP A 337 -29.10 -12.52 10.01
CA ASP A 337 -30.13 -13.29 10.69
C ASP A 337 -29.94 -14.81 10.60
N ALA A 338 -28.87 -15.29 9.98
CA ALA A 338 -28.59 -16.73 9.89
C ALA A 338 -28.44 -17.36 11.29
N HIS A 339 -29.16 -18.46 11.54
CA HIS A 339 -29.35 -19.05 12.87
C HIS A 339 -28.05 -19.34 13.63
N ASN A 340 -26.99 -19.77 12.94
CA ASN A 340 -25.70 -20.12 13.52
C ASN A 340 -24.66 -18.99 13.43
N ARG A 341 -24.97 -17.82 12.85
CA ARG A 341 -23.98 -16.74 12.63
C ARG A 341 -23.33 -16.31 13.93
N LYS A 342 -24.09 -16.09 15.00
CA LYS A 342 -23.57 -15.65 16.29
C LYS A 342 -22.51 -16.62 16.85
N GLN A 343 -22.83 -17.92 16.85
CA GLN A 343 -21.90 -18.95 17.32
C GLN A 343 -20.63 -19.00 16.46
N ARG A 344 -20.78 -18.90 15.12
CA ARG A 344 -19.63 -18.85 14.20
C ARG A 344 -18.78 -17.60 14.41
N MET A 345 -19.38 -16.45 14.65
CA MET A 345 -18.67 -15.21 14.97
C MET A 345 -17.85 -15.32 16.25
N ASP A 346 -18.42 -15.92 17.30
CA ASP A 346 -17.73 -16.05 18.59
C ASP A 346 -16.57 -17.05 18.49
N ALA A 347 -16.74 -18.15 17.76
CA ALA A 347 -15.67 -19.10 17.45
C ALA A 347 -14.55 -18.46 16.62
N PHE A 348 -14.91 -17.74 15.55
CA PHE A 348 -13.97 -17.02 14.70
C PHE A 348 -13.19 -15.97 15.50
N ALA A 349 -13.87 -15.16 16.31
CA ALA A 349 -13.22 -14.16 17.16
C ALA A 349 -12.26 -14.78 18.18
N ALA A 350 -12.57 -15.95 18.74
CA ALA A 350 -11.67 -16.67 19.63
C ALA A 350 -10.39 -17.12 18.89
N ARG A 351 -10.54 -17.65 17.66
CA ARG A 351 -9.40 -18.08 16.83
C ARG A 351 -8.52 -16.92 16.37
N VAL A 352 -9.12 -15.81 15.91
CA VAL A 352 -8.36 -14.60 15.53
C VAL A 352 -7.48 -14.13 16.70
N ARG A 353 -8.02 -14.12 17.92
CA ARG A 353 -7.27 -13.77 19.13
C ARG A 353 -6.19 -14.79 19.49
N SER A 354 -6.42 -16.09 19.30
CA SER A 354 -5.41 -17.11 19.59
C SER A 354 -4.21 -17.05 18.64
N PHE A 355 -4.37 -16.47 17.45
CA PHE A 355 -3.27 -16.18 16.52
C PHE A 355 -2.70 -14.77 16.66
N GLU A 356 -3.06 -14.04 17.72
CA GLU A 356 -2.54 -12.70 18.05
C GLU A 356 -2.83 -11.62 16.98
N ILE A 357 -3.77 -11.88 16.06
CA ILE A 357 -4.17 -10.91 15.03
C ILE A 357 -4.90 -9.74 15.71
N SER A 358 -4.30 -8.55 15.63
CA SER A 358 -4.77 -7.37 16.35
C SER A 358 -5.74 -6.49 15.55
N GLU A 359 -5.78 -6.65 14.22
CA GLU A 359 -6.57 -5.81 13.32
C GLU A 359 -7.02 -6.62 12.10
N LEU A 360 -8.27 -6.41 11.69
CA LEU A 360 -8.85 -7.03 10.48
C LEU A 360 -8.95 -6.05 9.32
N SER A 361 -8.70 -4.77 9.57
CA SER A 361 -8.83 -3.66 8.65
C SER A 361 -7.82 -2.59 9.02
N GLU A 362 -7.41 -1.79 8.05
CA GLU A 362 -6.45 -0.71 8.25
C GLU A 362 -6.90 0.27 9.34
N ARG A 363 -6.05 0.43 10.37
CA ARG A 363 -6.19 1.44 11.44
C ARG A 363 -7.49 1.29 12.24
N ARG A 364 -7.87 0.04 12.53
CA ARG A 364 -9.12 -0.32 13.26
C ARG A 364 -8.86 -1.36 14.33
N TYR A 365 -9.39 -1.11 15.53
CA TYR A 365 -9.22 -2.06 16.63
C TYR A 365 -9.99 -3.34 16.30
N LEU A 366 -9.40 -4.51 16.61
CA LEU A 366 -10.03 -5.80 16.36
C LEU A 366 -11.51 -5.85 16.79
N GLU A 367 -11.82 -5.35 17.98
CA GLU A 367 -13.18 -5.42 18.53
C GLU A 367 -14.18 -4.56 17.74
N GLU A 368 -13.75 -3.44 17.17
CA GLU A 368 -14.60 -2.62 16.29
C GLU A 368 -14.89 -3.36 14.98
N SER A 369 -13.87 -3.96 14.36
CA SER A 369 -14.04 -4.77 13.15
C SER A 369 -14.97 -5.96 13.42
N LEU A 370 -14.78 -6.68 14.54
CA LEU A 370 -15.63 -7.81 14.92
C LEU A 370 -17.08 -7.37 15.22
N ALA A 371 -17.29 -6.19 15.83
CA ALA A 371 -18.62 -5.63 16.04
C ALA A 371 -19.28 -5.27 14.70
N ASN A 372 -18.55 -4.67 13.76
CA ASN A 372 -19.06 -4.33 12.43
C ASN A 372 -19.52 -5.58 11.66
N ILE A 373 -18.68 -6.63 11.63
CA ILE A 373 -19.00 -7.89 10.94
C ILE A 373 -20.24 -8.58 11.53
N ARG A 374 -20.48 -8.44 12.85
CA ARG A 374 -21.71 -8.98 13.48
C ARG A 374 -22.98 -8.27 13.00
N LEU A 375 -22.88 -6.99 12.65
CA LEU A 375 -24.03 -6.14 12.33
C LEU A 375 -24.25 -5.97 10.82
N SER A 376 -23.24 -6.25 9.99
CA SER A 376 -23.24 -5.97 8.55
C SER A 376 -22.80 -7.19 7.75
N GLN A 377 -23.66 -7.63 6.83
CA GLN A 377 -23.26 -8.57 5.78
C GLN A 377 -22.23 -7.90 4.86
N TYR A 378 -21.18 -8.64 4.52
CA TYR A 378 -20.00 -8.17 3.78
C TYR A 378 -19.20 -7.06 4.50
N ALA A 379 -19.56 -6.68 5.73
CA ALA A 379 -18.84 -5.68 6.52
C ALA A 379 -18.58 -4.35 5.77
N ARG A 380 -19.54 -3.91 4.95
CA ARG A 380 -19.40 -2.70 4.08
C ARG A 380 -19.21 -1.40 4.85
N ASP A 381 -19.54 -1.41 6.14
CA ASP A 381 -19.54 -0.23 6.99
C ASP A 381 -18.23 -0.02 7.76
N ILE A 382 -17.19 -0.79 7.45
CA ILE A 382 -15.92 -0.82 8.21
C ILE A 382 -15.14 0.51 8.18
N ARG A 383 -15.48 1.42 7.25
CA ARG A 383 -14.94 2.79 7.13
C ARG A 383 -15.97 3.91 7.34
N LYS A 384 -17.17 3.63 7.86
CA LYS A 384 -18.18 4.70 8.06
C LYS A 384 -17.74 5.78 9.05
N ASP A 385 -16.88 5.43 10.01
CA ASP A 385 -16.24 6.38 10.92
C ASP A 385 -14.83 6.74 10.44
N SER A 386 -14.22 7.83 10.95
CA SER A 386 -12.81 8.15 10.67
C SER A 386 -11.85 7.06 11.21
N TYR A 387 -10.58 7.07 10.77
CA TYR A 387 -9.55 6.17 11.30
C TYR A 387 -9.46 6.30 12.84
N CYS A 388 -9.45 5.15 13.54
CA CYS A 388 -9.39 5.09 15.00
C CYS A 388 -7.97 4.90 15.54
N MET A 389 -7.01 4.57 14.68
CA MET A 389 -5.61 4.41 15.02
C MET A 389 -4.69 5.18 14.08
N TYR A 390 -3.64 5.76 14.65
CA TYR A 390 -2.54 6.38 13.92
C TYR A 390 -1.24 5.81 14.47
N TYR A 391 -0.45 5.21 13.58
CA TYR A 391 0.89 4.75 13.91
C TYR A 391 1.84 5.93 13.76
N ARG A 392 2.73 6.12 14.74
CA ARG A 392 3.97 6.85 14.49
C ARG A 392 4.88 5.87 13.76
N MET A 393 4.98 6.03 12.45
CA MET A 393 5.92 5.27 11.61
C MET A 393 7.32 5.83 11.75
#